data_AF-A0A2G2XS82-F1
#
_entry.id   AF-A0A2G2XS82-F1
#
_cell.length_a   1.000
_cell.length_b   1.000
_cell.length_c   1.000
_cell.angle_alpha   90.00
_cell.angle_beta   90.00
_cell.angle_gamma   90.00
#
_symmetry.space_group_name_H-M   'P 1'
#
loop_
_entity.id
_entity.type
_entity.pdbx_description
1 polymer ?
#
loop_
_entity_poly.entity_id
_entity_poly.type
_entity_poly.pdbx_seq_one_letter_code
_entity_poly.pdbx_strand_id
1 'polypeptide(L)' 'MVFWSFPPTPKQLKFTIAGVAAGITLITAGAYLSYSNIAPQQARAKARKDYIKARLKQLVQD' A
#
# COMPACT_ATOMS: atom_id res chain seq x y z
N MET A 1 29.21 8.35 17.89
CA MET A 1 28.27 9.48 17.72
C MET A 1 27.00 9.15 18.48
N VAL A 2 26.56 10.02 19.40
CA VAL A 2 25.26 9.85 20.07
C VAL A 2 24.18 10.22 19.06
N PHE A 3 23.40 9.22 18.62
CA PHE A 3 22.44 9.35 17.51
C PHE A 3 21.38 10.43 17.79
N TRP A 4 21.02 10.63 19.07
CA TRP A 4 20.08 11.64 19.54
C TRP A 4 20.68 12.43 20.69
N SER A 5 21.46 13.45 20.34
CA SER A 5 22.09 14.38 21.28
C SER A 5 21.33 15.72 21.22
N PHE A 6 21.01 16.28 22.38
CA PHE A 6 20.37 17.60 22.49
C PHE A 6 21.39 18.64 22.98
N PRO A 7 21.42 19.86 22.40
CA PRO A 7 20.60 20.33 21.28
C PRO A 7 20.98 19.68 19.93
N PRO A 8 20.02 19.50 19.00
CA PRO A 8 20.28 18.81 17.74
C PRO A 8 21.25 19.59 16.86
N THR A 9 22.22 18.89 16.28
CA THR A 9 23.14 19.47 15.31
C THR A 9 22.43 19.73 13.96
N PRO A 10 22.91 20.69 13.16
CA PRO A 10 22.40 20.90 11.80
C PRO A 10 22.45 19.65 10.91
N LYS A 11 23.40 18.73 11.15
CA LYS A 11 23.51 17.44 10.44
C LYS A 11 22.36 16.50 10.82
N GLN A 12 22.01 16.41 12.11
CA GLN A 12 20.85 15.63 12.58
C GLN A 12 19.55 16.16 11.97
N LEU A 13 19.36 17.49 11.95
CA LEU A 13 18.18 18.09 11.34
C LEU A 13 18.06 17.75 9.84
N LYS A 14 19.14 17.86 9.07
CA LYS A 14 19.16 17.48 7.65
C LYS A 14 18.81 16.00 7.44
N PHE A 15 19.35 15.12 8.28
CA PHE A 15 19.04 13.68 8.20
C PHE A 15 17.57 13.39 8.49
N THR A 16 16.99 14.02 9.52
CA THR A 16 15.56 13.91 9.81
C THR A 16 14.70 14.39 8.65
N ILE A 17 15.01 15.55 8.07
CA ILE A 17 14.28 16.10 6.92
C ILE A 17 14.37 15.14 5.73
N ALA A 18 15.55 14.61 5.43
CA ALA A 18 15.74 13.65 4.36
C ALA A 18 14.93 12.36 4.58
N GLY A 19 14.91 11.83 5.81
CA GLY A 19 14.12 10.66 6.17
C GLY A 19 12.62 10.89 6.02
N VAL A 20 12.12 12.04 6.48
CA VAL A 20 10.71 12.43 6.33
C VAL A 20 10.33 12.59 4.86
N ALA A 21 11.16 13.28 4.07
CA ALA A 21 10.91 13.46 2.64
C ALA A 21 10.89 12.12 1.89
N ALA A 22 11.83 11.21 2.21
CA ALA A 22 11.84 9.86 1.65
C ALA A 22 10.57 9.08 2.03
N GLY A 23 10.14 9.14 3.28
CA GLY A 23 8.91 8.50 3.75
C GLY A 23 7.67 8.99 3.02
N ILE A 24 7.49 10.32 2.90
CA ILE A 24 6.38 10.93 2.15
C ILE A 24 6.38 10.46 0.69
N THR A 25 7.56 10.42 0.07
CA THR A 25 7.73 9.98 -1.32
C THR A 25 7.27 8.53 -1.51
N LEU A 26 7.75 7.63 -0.63
CA LEU A 26 7.40 6.20 -0.71
C LEU A 26 5.90 5.96 -0.48
N ILE A 27 5.30 6.64 0.51
CA ILE A 27 3.86 6.53 0.80
C ILE A 27 3.03 7.01 -0.40
N THR A 28 3.39 8.17 -0.97
CA THR A 28 2.65 8.75 -2.10
C THR A 28 2.76 7.87 -3.34
N ALA A 29 3.97 7.39 -3.66
CA ALA A 29 4.19 6.47 -4.78
C ALA A 29 3.43 5.15 -4.59
N GLY A 30 3.46 4.58 -3.38
CA GLY A 30 2.70 3.37 -3.04
C GLY A 30 1.19 3.56 -3.18
N ALA A 31 0.65 4.68 -2.69
CA ALA A 31 -0.76 5.02 -2.83
C ALA A 31 -1.16 5.16 -4.31
N TYR A 32 -0.36 5.88 -5.10
CA TYR A 32 -0.58 6.03 -6.54
C TYR A 32 -0.64 4.68 -7.26
N LEU A 33 0.35 3.81 -7.02
CA LEU A 33 0.40 2.47 -7.60
C LEU A 33 -0.76 1.58 -7.12
N SER A 34 -1.19 1.72 -5.87
CA SER A 34 -2.36 1.01 -5.35
C SER A 34 -3.62 1.41 -6.12
N TYR A 35 -3.87 2.71 -6.26
CA TYR A 35 -5.03 3.22 -7.00
C TYR A 35 -4.99 2.85 -8.48
N SER A 36 -3.84 2.90 -9.15
CA SER A 36 -3.73 2.52 -10.56
C SER A 36 -4.01 1.03 -10.80
N ASN A 37 -3.81 0.18 -9.79
CA ASN A 37 -3.92 -1.28 -9.91
C ASN A 37 -5.09 -1.89 -9.13
N ILE A 38 -5.93 -1.11 -8.45
CA ILE A 38 -7.05 -1.65 -7.66
C ILE A 38 -8.14 -2.25 -8.55
N ALA A 39 -8.45 -1.61 -9.67
CA ALA A 39 -9.49 -2.05 -10.59
C ALA A 39 -9.26 -3.48 -11.15
N PRO A 40 -8.08 -3.81 -11.72
CA PRO A 40 -7.84 -5.18 -12.20
C PRO A 40 -7.86 -6.20 -11.06
N GLN A 41 -7.40 -5.85 -9.86
CA GLN A 41 -7.45 -6.74 -8.70
C GLN A 41 -8.90 -7.01 -8.26
N GLN A 42 -9.74 -5.97 -8.22
CA GLN A 42 -11.17 -6.10 -7.94
C GLN A 42 -11.87 -6.95 -9.01
N ALA A 43 -11.55 -6.78 -10.28
CA ALA A 43 -12.11 -7.59 -11.37
C ALA A 43 -11.77 -9.08 -11.19
N ARG A 44 -10.52 -9.42 -10.84
CA ARG A 44 -10.10 -10.81 -10.58
C ARG A 44 -10.77 -11.40 -9.34
N ALA A 45 -10.97 -10.61 -8.29
CA ALA A 45 -11.70 -11.04 -7.10
C ALA A 45 -13.18 -11.30 -7.42
N LYS A 46 -13.81 -10.39 -8.16
CA LYS A 46 -15.20 -10.51 -8.59
C LYS A 46 -15.42 -11.72 -9.48
N ALA A 47 -14.57 -11.95 -10.49
CA ALA A 47 -14.68 -13.11 -11.38
C ALA A 47 -14.64 -14.45 -10.62
N ARG A 48 -13.74 -14.57 -9.62
CA ARG A 48 -13.67 -15.75 -8.76
C ARG A 48 -14.95 -15.94 -7.94
N LYS A 49 -15.46 -14.88 -7.35
CA LYS A 49 -16.72 -14.90 -6.58
C LYS A 49 -17.90 -15.32 -7.46
N ASP A 50 -18.01 -14.76 -8.66
CA ASP A 50 -19.10 -15.04 -9.60
C ASP A 50 -19.06 -16.51 -10.06
N TYR A 51 -17.86 -17.05 -10.34
CA TYR A 51 -17.68 -18.47 -10.66
C TYR A 51 -18.16 -19.40 -9.54
N ILE A 52 -17.72 -19.16 -8.30
CA ILE A 52 -18.11 -19.98 -7.14
C ILE A 52 -19.63 -19.90 -6.94
N LYS A 53 -20.22 -18.71 -7.03
CA LYS A 53 -21.67 -18.53 -6.88
C LYS A 53 -22.44 -19.30 -7.96
N ALA A 54 -21.99 -19.26 -9.20
CA ALA A 54 -22.59 -20.02 -10.30
C ALA A 54 -22.51 -21.53 -10.03
N ARG A 55 -21.35 -22.03 -9.58
CA ARG A 55 -21.17 -23.45 -9.25
C ARG A 55 -22.04 -23.91 -8.09
N LEU A 56 -22.13 -23.11 -7.02
CA LEU A 56 -23.00 -23.39 -5.88
C LEU A 56 -24.47 -23.39 -6.28
N LYS A 57 -24.88 -22.46 -7.16
CA LYS A 57 -26.26 -22.43 -7.66
C LYS A 57 -26.62 -23.71 -8.42
N GLN A 58 -25.71 -24.23 -9.25
CA GLN A 58 -25.92 -25.52 -9.93
C GLN A 58 -26.14 -26.64 -8.91
N LEU A 59 -25.25 -26.77 -7.92
CA LEU A 59 -25.32 -27.83 -6.90
C LEU A 59 -26.58 -27.80 -6.02
N VAL A 60 -27.22 -26.63 -5.86
CA VAL A 60 -28.46 -26.48 -5.09
C VAL A 60 -29.70 -26.76 -5.96
N GLN A 61 -29.58 -26.64 -7.28
CA GLN A 61 -30.67 -26.86 -8.23
C GLN A 61 -30.73 -28.31 -8.74
N ASP A 62 -29.64 -29.06 -8.61
CA ASP A 62 -29.54 -30.51 -8.81
C ASP A 62 -30.04 -31.28 -7.57
#